data_AF-A0A0B0N5E6-F1
#
_entry.id   AF-A0A0B0N5E6-F1
#
_cell.length_a   1.000
_cell.length_b   1.000
_cell.length_c   1.000
_cell.angle_alpha   90.00
_cell.angle_beta   90.00
_cell.angle_gamma   90.00
#
_symmetry.space_group_name_H-M   'P 1'
#
loop_
_entity.id
_entity.type
_entity.pdbx_description
1 polymer ?
#
loop_
_entity_poly.entity_id
_entity_poly.type
_entity_poly.pdbx_seq_one_letter_code
_entity_poly.pdbx_strand_id
1 'polypeptide(L)' 'MIKKVSLMNKLNLWVKKLGKIANALKQFTADKTPHLYEEVTSMEVEGFDDDFLCSMFDYLVSHEFKAKAFLVKSKKHRKI' A
#
# COMPACT_ATOMS: atom_id res chain seq x y z
N MET A 1 14.35 -33.36 -23.19
CA MET A 1 14.98 -32.06 -22.85
C MET A 1 13.97 -30.91 -22.70
N ILE A 2 13.02 -30.75 -23.64
CA ILE A 2 12.09 -29.59 -23.70
C ILE A 2 11.17 -29.43 -22.46
N LYS A 3 10.60 -30.53 -21.93
CA LYS A 3 9.71 -30.47 -20.74
C LYS A 3 10.41 -29.91 -19.49
N LYS A 4 11.69 -30.23 -19.30
CA LYS A 4 12.49 -29.77 -18.14
C LYS A 4 12.74 -28.25 -18.19
N VAL A 5 13.04 -27.73 -19.38
CA VAL A 5 13.21 -26.28 -19.61
C VAL A 5 11.89 -25.53 -19.37
N SER A 6 10.77 -26.06 -19.85
CA SER A 6 9.44 -25.48 -19.61
C SER A 6 9.10 -25.40 -18.11
N LEU A 7 9.42 -26.46 -17.35
CA LEU A 7 9.19 -26.52 -15.90
C LEU A 7 10.03 -25.46 -15.16
N MET A 8 11.29 -25.33 -15.53
CA MET A 8 12.23 -24.38 -14.93
C MET A 8 11.82 -22.92 -15.18
N ASN A 9 11.32 -22.62 -16.39
CA ASN A 9 10.76 -21.30 -16.71
C ASN A 9 9.51 -20.97 -15.88
N LYS A 10 8.61 -21.95 -15.69
CA LYS A 10 7.44 -21.78 -14.82
C LYS A 10 7.86 -21.52 -13.37
N LEU A 11 8.83 -22.29 -12.85
CA LEU A 11 9.35 -22.12 -11.50
C LEU A 11 9.95 -20.72 -11.29
N ASN A 12 10.78 -20.24 -12.22
CA ASN A 12 11.35 -18.89 -12.18
C ASN A 12 10.27 -17.80 -12.16
N LEU A 13 9.19 -17.98 -12.92
CA LEU A 13 8.06 -17.05 -12.90
C LEU A 13 7.37 -17.02 -11.53
N TRP A 14 7.17 -18.19 -10.91
CA TRP A 14 6.59 -18.29 -9.56
C TRP A 14 7.47 -17.65 -8.50
N VAL A 15 8.78 -17.91 -8.51
CA VAL A 15 9.74 -17.27 -7.60
C VAL A 15 9.68 -15.75 -7.72
N LYS A 16 9.64 -15.22 -8.96
CA LYS A 16 9.50 -13.78 -9.21
C LYS A 16 8.19 -13.21 -8.68
N LYS A 17 7.07 -13.93 -8.82
CA LYS A 17 5.76 -13.52 -8.28
C LYS A 17 5.75 -13.52 -6.75
N LEU A 18 6.28 -14.56 -6.12
CA LEU A 18 6.38 -14.66 -4.66
C LEU A 18 7.27 -13.55 -4.08
N GLY A 19 8.40 -13.24 -4.72
CA GLY A 19 9.26 -12.12 -4.31
C GLY A 19 8.53 -10.78 -4.32
N LYS A 20 7.65 -10.53 -5.32
CA LYS A 20 6.81 -9.33 -5.35
C LYS A 20 5.80 -9.29 -4.20
N ILE A 21 5.19 -10.42 -3.86
CA ILE A 21 4.25 -10.52 -2.73
C ILE A 21 4.98 -10.27 -1.41
N ALA A 22 6.13 -10.91 -1.19
CA ALA A 22 6.95 -10.71 0.00
C ALA A 22 7.37 -9.24 0.17
N ASN A 23 7.76 -8.57 -0.92
CA ASN A 23 8.08 -7.15 -0.87
C ASN A 23 6.85 -6.28 -0.55
N ALA A 24 5.68 -6.58 -1.14
CA ALA A 24 4.44 -5.86 -0.83
C ALA A 24 4.04 -6.05 0.64
N LEU A 25 4.16 -7.26 1.18
CA LEU A 25 3.93 -7.55 2.60
C LEU A 25 4.91 -6.79 3.49
N LYS A 26 6.21 -6.79 3.15
CA LYS A 26 7.21 -6.01 3.89
C LYS A 26 6.90 -4.52 3.92
N GLN A 27 6.46 -3.95 2.80
CA GLN A 27 6.03 -2.55 2.74
C GLN A 27 4.70 -2.28 3.44
N PHE A 28 3.84 -3.30 3.59
CA PHE A 28 2.58 -3.21 4.32
C PHE A 28 2.78 -3.24 5.83
N THR A 29 3.71 -4.08 6.30
CA THR A 29 4.08 -4.18 7.72
C THR A 29 5.01 -3.08 8.18
N ALA A 30 5.64 -2.34 7.25
CA ALA A 30 6.38 -1.13 7.60
C ALA A 30 5.40 -0.14 8.25
N ASP A 31 5.83 0.49 9.34
CA ASP A 31 5.01 1.51 9.99
C ASP A 31 4.90 2.74 9.08
N LYS A 32 3.77 2.80 8.36
CA LYS A 32 3.39 3.92 7.48
C LYS A 32 2.38 4.86 8.13
N THR A 33 2.05 4.63 9.40
CA THR A 33 1.11 5.46 10.15
C THR A 33 1.57 6.92 10.19
N PRO A 34 2.86 7.24 10.40
CA PRO A 34 3.34 8.62 10.35
C PRO A 34 3.06 9.31 9.01
N HIS A 35 3.31 8.64 7.89
CA HIS A 35 3.04 9.20 6.55
C HIS A 35 1.54 9.48 6.33
N LEU A 36 0.65 8.64 6.87
CA LEU A 36 -0.79 8.86 6.75
C LEU A 36 -1.22 10.13 7.51
N TYR A 37 -0.65 10.35 8.68
CA TYR A 37 -0.92 11.55 9.47
C TYR A 37 -0.32 12.81 8.85
N GLU A 38 0.91 12.74 8.31
CA GLU A 38 1.52 13.85 7.56
C GLU A 38 0.66 14.27 6.36
N GLU A 39 0.08 13.32 5.63
CA GLU A 39 -0.80 13.62 4.49
C GLU A 39 -2.06 14.38 4.95
N VAL A 40 -2.68 13.96 6.06
CA VAL A 40 -3.86 14.66 6.61
C VAL A 40 -3.46 16.05 7.12
N THR A 41 -2.34 16.19 7.83
CA THR A 41 -1.85 17.50 8.26
C THR A 41 -1.54 18.42 7.07
N SER A 42 -1.06 17.91 5.93
CA SER A 42 -0.79 18.74 4.75
C SER A 42 -2.05 19.37 4.14
N MET A 43 -3.24 18.78 4.38
CA MET A 43 -4.50 19.35 3.93
C MET A 43 -4.83 20.67 4.67
N GLU A 44 -4.31 20.90 5.87
CA GLU A 44 -4.42 22.19 6.56
C GLU A 44 -3.80 23.32 5.71
N VAL A 45 -2.63 23.06 5.12
CA VAL A 45 -1.94 24.01 4.22
C VAL A 45 -2.71 24.23 2.92
N GLU A 46 -3.51 23.25 2.49
CA GLU A 46 -4.41 23.36 1.33
C GLU A 46 -5.73 24.10 1.65
N GLY A 47 -5.95 24.49 2.91
CA GLY A 47 -7.08 25.32 3.35
C GLY A 47 -8.31 24.52 3.79
N PHE A 48 -8.16 23.23 4.10
CA PHE A 48 -9.22 22.45 4.75
C PHE A 48 -9.38 22.85 6.21
N ASP A 49 -10.62 22.87 6.71
CA ASP A 49 -10.93 23.29 8.08
C ASP A 49 -10.64 22.21 9.13
N ASP A 50 -10.45 22.64 10.38
CA ASP A 50 -10.08 21.77 11.51
C ASP A 50 -11.11 20.65 11.77
N ASP A 51 -12.41 20.90 11.59
CA ASP A 51 -13.46 19.90 11.82
C ASP A 51 -13.36 18.77 10.78
N PHE A 52 -13.07 19.12 9.51
CA PHE A 52 -12.79 18.16 8.46
C PHE A 52 -11.52 17.35 8.75
N LEU A 53 -10.43 18.01 9.16
CA LEU A 53 -9.17 17.35 9.50
C LEU A 53 -9.36 16.37 10.66
N CYS A 54 -10.03 16.79 11.74
CA CYS A 54 -10.39 15.92 12.87
C CYS A 54 -11.19 14.69 12.42
N SER A 55 -12.19 14.90 11.55
CA SER A 55 -12.99 13.80 10.99
C SER A 55 -12.15 12.81 10.17
N MET A 56 -11.15 13.30 9.43
CA MET A 56 -10.21 12.45 8.69
C MET A 56 -9.26 11.69 9.61
N PHE A 57 -8.76 12.32 10.69
CA PHE A 57 -7.97 11.63 11.71
C PHE A 57 -8.77 10.52 12.38
N ASP A 58 -10.00 10.78 12.80
CA ASP A 58 -10.88 9.77 13.42
C ASP A 58 -11.16 8.61 12.47
N TYR A 59 -11.39 8.93 11.18
CA TYR A 59 -11.56 7.90 10.15
C TYR A 59 -10.28 7.07 9.95
N LEU A 60 -9.10 7.69 9.92
CA LEU A 60 -7.82 7.00 9.77
C LEU A 60 -7.54 6.07 10.95
N VAL A 61 -7.76 6.53 12.19
CA VAL A 61 -7.60 5.69 13.39
C VAL A 61 -8.51 4.47 13.32
N SER A 62 -9.76 4.66 12.89
CA SER A 62 -10.75 3.58 12.76
C SER A 62 -10.48 2.63 11.58
N HIS A 63 -9.72 3.07 10.57
CA HIS A 63 -9.55 2.37 9.29
C HIS A 63 -8.10 2.23 8.84
N GLU A 64 -7.15 2.28 9.78
CA GLU A 64 -5.71 2.34 9.52
C GLU A 64 -5.25 1.23 8.56
N PHE A 65 -5.75 0.01 8.75
CA PHE A 65 -5.43 -1.13 7.89
C PHE A 65 -5.86 -0.91 6.43
N LYS A 66 -7.04 -0.32 6.20
CA LYS A 66 -7.54 0.01 4.86
C LYS A 66 -6.68 1.10 4.21
N ALA A 67 -6.30 2.11 4.97
CA ALA A 67 -5.43 3.20 4.51
C ALA A 67 -4.02 2.71 4.15
N LYS A 68 -3.39 1.90 5.03
CA LYS A 68 -2.10 1.24 4.76
C LYS A 68 -2.16 0.35 3.51
N ALA A 69 -3.25 -0.40 3.33
CA ALA A 69 -3.44 -1.24 2.15
C ALA A 69 -3.55 -0.42 0.85
N PHE A 70 -4.21 0.75 0.91
CA PHE A 70 -4.31 1.67 -0.22
C PHE A 70 -2.94 2.24 -0.63
N LEU A 71 -2.07 2.58 0.34
CA LEU A 71 -0.71 3.05 0.05
C LEU A 71 0.16 2.00 -0.65
N VAL A 72 0.01 0.73 -0.30
CA VAL A 72 0.78 -0.38 -0.92
C VAL A 72 0.25 -0.73 -2.30
N LYS A 73 -1.03 -0.47 -2.60
CA LYS A 73 -1.55 -0.63 -3.97
C LYS A 73 -0.78 0.29 -4.92
N SER A 74 -0.34 -0.27 -6.04
CA SER A 74 0.34 0.50 -7.08
C SER A 74 -0.57 1.57 -7.65
N LYS A 75 0.00 2.72 -8.05
CA LYS A 75 -0.75 3.89 -8.55
C LYS A 75 -1.79 3.53 -9.62
N LYS A 76 -1.49 2.56 -10.50
CA LYS A 76 -2.41 2.06 -11.55
C LYS A 76 -3.70 1.41 -11.03
N HIS A 77 -3.73 0.92 -9.78
CA HIS A 77 -4.87 0.21 -9.18
C HIS A 77 -5.54 1.01 -8.06
N ARG A 78 -5.14 2.26 -7.85
CA ARG A 78 -5.85 3.24 -7.03
C ARG A 78 -6.90 3.89 -7.96
N LYS A 79 -8.02 3.20 -8.20
CA LYS A 79 -9.17 3.85 -8.83
C LYS A 79 -9.87 4.65 -7.75
N ILE A 80 -10.02 5.95 -8.01
CA ILE A 80 -10.79 6.91 -7.24
C ILE A 80 -12.27 6.65 -7.55
#